data_AF-A0A377V1E8-F1
#
_entry.id   AF-A0A377V1E8-F1
#
_cell.length_a   1.000
_cell.length_b   1.000
_cell.length_c   1.000
_cell.angle_alpha   90.00
_cell.angle_beta   90.00
_cell.angle_gamma   90.00
#
_symmetry.space_group_name_H-M   'P 1'
#
loop_
_entity.id
_entity.type
_entity.pdbx_description
1 polymer ?
#
loop_
_entity_poly.entity_id
_entity_poly.type
_entity_poly.pdbx_seq_one_letter_code
_entity_poly.pdbx_strand_id
1 'polypeptide(L)' 'MRGNAIRDASGFKFEDFTNQVQFAQLSRAYNREAIKSLPTVDASWAGKPVDILFAATVVNGSLQDAAALALKQEAR' A
#
# COMPACT_ATOMS: atom_id res chain seq x y z
N MET A 1 -0.01 -7.79 -4.46
CA MET A 1 0.33 -7.24 -3.13
C MET A 1 -0.44 -8.02 -2.07
N ARG A 2 0.25 -8.44 -1.01
CA ARG A 2 -0.31 -9.11 0.17
C ARG A 2 0.08 -8.25 1.37
N GLY A 3 -0.79 -8.12 2.37
CA GLY A 3 -0.54 -7.26 3.52
C GLY A 3 -1.78 -6.49 3.93
N ASN A 4 -1.69 -5.82 5.07
CA ASN A 4 -2.77 -5.02 5.66
C ASN A 4 -2.42 -3.55 5.77
N ALA A 5 -1.18 -3.15 5.44
CA ALA A 5 -0.68 -1.78 5.62
C ALA A 5 -1.65 -0.70 5.11
N ILE A 6 -2.24 -0.84 3.91
CA ILE A 6 -3.18 0.16 3.37
C ILE A 6 -4.45 0.28 4.22
N ARG A 7 -5.03 -0.85 4.64
CA ARG A 7 -6.23 -0.87 5.49
C ARG A 7 -5.92 -0.30 6.87
N ASP A 8 -4.81 -0.71 7.46
CA ASP A 8 -4.45 -0.29 8.81
C ASP A 8 -4.11 1.21 8.84
N ALA A 9 -3.58 1.76 7.75
CA ALA A 9 -3.34 3.20 7.58
C ALA A 9 -4.59 4.01 7.21
N SER A 10 -5.68 3.39 6.76
CA SER A 10 -6.90 4.11 6.32
C SER A 10 -7.90 4.41 7.45
N GLY A 11 -7.62 3.95 8.67
CA GLY A 11 -8.38 4.31 9.88
C GLY A 11 -9.61 3.45 10.15
N PHE A 12 -9.93 2.48 9.28
CA PHE A 12 -10.99 1.51 9.55
C PHE A 12 -10.57 0.52 10.63
N LYS A 13 -11.41 0.36 11.65
CA LYS A 13 -11.21 -0.57 12.74
C LYS A 13 -11.98 -1.85 12.49
N PHE A 14 -11.60 -2.92 13.18
CA PHE A 14 -12.35 -4.17 13.11
C PHE A 14 -13.82 -4.01 13.54
N GLU A 15 -14.09 -3.13 14.52
CA GLU A 15 -15.43 -2.82 15.01
C GLU A 15 -16.38 -2.29 13.93
N ASP A 16 -15.85 -1.74 12.83
CA ASP A 16 -16.64 -1.23 11.72
C ASP A 16 -17.19 -2.36 10.82
N PHE A 17 -16.90 -3.63 11.11
CA PHE A 17 -17.24 -4.79 10.27
C PHE A 17 -17.99 -5.86 11.05
N THR A 18 -18.84 -6.61 10.36
CA THR A 18 -19.62 -7.70 10.97
C THR A 18 -18.73 -8.87 11.41
N ASN A 19 -17.62 -9.12 10.71
CA ASN A 19 -16.73 -10.24 11.01
C ASN A 19 -15.33 -10.08 10.40
N GLN A 20 -14.42 -10.98 10.79
CA GLN A 20 -13.03 -11.01 10.34
C GLN A 20 -12.88 -11.26 8.84
N VAL A 21 -13.83 -11.97 8.22
CA VAL A 21 -13.80 -12.23 6.79
C VAL A 21 -13.99 -10.92 6.01
N GLN A 22 -14.98 -10.10 6.38
CA GLN A 22 -15.20 -8.79 5.76
C GLN A 22 -14.01 -7.85 5.98
N PHE A 23 -13.48 -7.80 7.20
CA PHE A 23 -12.30 -6.99 7.51
C PHE A 23 -11.06 -7.39 6.69
N ALA A 24 -10.88 -8.69 6.43
CA ALA A 24 -9.81 -9.21 5.57
C ALA A 24 -10.11 -9.02 4.06
N GLN A 25 -11.38 -8.92 3.67
CA GLN A 25 -11.77 -8.59 2.30
C GLN A 25 -11.43 -7.13 1.98
N LEU A 26 -11.55 -6.21 2.94
CA LEU A 26 -11.15 -4.81 2.74
C LEU A 26 -9.67 -4.69 2.37
N SER A 27 -8.76 -5.35 3.10
CA SER A 27 -7.33 -5.37 2.75
C SER A 27 -7.09 -5.85 1.32
N ARG A 28 -7.80 -6.91 0.90
CA ARG A 28 -7.70 -7.46 -0.46
C ARG A 28 -8.24 -6.50 -1.52
N ALA A 29 -9.32 -5.78 -1.22
CA ALA A 29 -9.90 -4.79 -2.13
C ALA A 29 -8.94 -3.62 -2.34
N TYR A 30 -8.41 -3.04 -1.25
CA TYR A 30 -7.46 -1.94 -1.32
C TYR A 30 -6.15 -2.32 -2.01
N ASN A 31 -5.56 -3.47 -1.67
CA ASN A 31 -4.34 -3.93 -2.34
C ASN A 31 -4.57 -4.12 -3.85
N ARG A 32 -5.73 -4.62 -4.25
CA ARG A 32 -6.07 -4.79 -5.66
C ARG A 32 -6.22 -3.45 -6.36
N GLU A 33 -6.84 -2.47 -5.71
CA GLU A 33 -7.00 -1.14 -6.30
C GLU A 33 -5.65 -0.41 -6.41
N ALA A 34 -4.82 -0.48 -5.37
CA ALA A 34 -3.47 0.08 -5.40
C ALA A 34 -2.61 -0.51 -6.53
N ILE A 35 -2.69 -1.83 -6.78
CA ILE A 35 -1.96 -2.44 -7.90
C ILE A 35 -2.39 -1.86 -9.25
N LYS A 36 -3.68 -1.56 -9.43
CA LYS A 36 -4.16 -0.96 -10.69
C LYS A 36 -3.69 0.48 -10.87
N SER A 37 -3.52 1.22 -9.77
CA SER A 37 -3.10 2.63 -9.81
C SER A 37 -1.59 2.81 -9.96
N LEU A 38 -0.80 1.78 -9.66
CA LEU A 38 0.65 1.84 -9.79
C LEU A 38 1.06 1.77 -11.28
N PRO A 39 1.97 2.65 -11.74
CA PRO A 39 2.49 2.57 -13.08
C PRO A 39 3.36 1.33 -13.25
N THR A 40 3.50 0.87 -14.49
CA THR A 40 4.51 -0.12 -14.85
C THR A 40 5.89 0.53 -14.73
N VAL A 41 6.74 -0.03 -13.87
CA VAL A 41 8.14 0.38 -13.74
C VAL A 41 8.97 -0.40 -14.75
N ASP A 42 9.73 0.30 -15.59
CA ASP A 42 10.63 -0.28 -16.58
C ASP A 42 12.07 0.26 -16.43
N ALA A 43 12.98 -0.17 -17.31
CA ALA A 43 14.38 0.20 -17.26
C ALA A 43 14.64 1.73 -17.36
N SER A 44 13.70 2.52 -17.89
CA SER A 44 13.83 3.97 -18.00
C SER A 44 13.82 4.68 -16.64
N TRP A 45 13.43 3.98 -15.57
CA TRP A 45 13.40 4.47 -14.19
C TRP A 45 14.73 4.29 -13.46
N ALA A 46 15.65 3.46 -13.99
CA ALA A 46 16.91 3.18 -13.34
C ALA A 46 17.77 4.46 -13.16
N GLY A 47 18.28 4.66 -11.94
CA GLY A 47 19.14 5.80 -11.61
C GLY A 47 18.42 7.16 -11.52
N LYS A 48 17.09 7.20 -11.68
CA LYS A 48 16.31 8.42 -11.55
C LYS A 48 15.60 8.49 -10.18
N PRO A 49 15.50 9.67 -9.58
CA PRO A 49 14.70 9.85 -8.38
C PRO A 49 13.21 9.59 -8.65
N VAL A 50 12.54 9.08 -7.62
CA VAL A 50 11.11 8.75 -7.67
C VAL A 50 10.43 9.21 -6.38
N ASP A 51 9.22 9.73 -6.53
CA ASP A 51 8.33 10.00 -5.41
C ASP A 51 7.45 8.78 -5.15
N ILE A 52 7.36 8.38 -3.88
CA ILE A 52 6.58 7.23 -3.45
C ILE A 52 5.60 7.68 -2.37
N LEU A 53 4.31 7.44 -2.61
CA LEU A 53 3.31 7.40 -1.54
C LEU A 53 3.07 5.95 -1.15
N PHE A 54 3.22 5.62 0.13
CA PHE A 54 3.03 4.25 0.62
C PHE A 54 2.41 4.24 2.02
N ALA A 55 1.74 3.15 2.34
CA ALA A 55 1.32 2.81 3.70
C ALA A 55 2.34 1.86 4.31
N ALA A 56 2.61 2.01 5.61
CA ALA A 56 3.58 1.18 6.33
C ALA A 56 3.11 0.84 7.73
N THR A 57 3.40 -0.39 8.15
CA THR A 57 3.24 -0.85 9.53
C THR A 57 4.62 -0.93 10.17
N VAL A 58 4.83 -0.16 11.24
CA VAL A 58 6.08 -0.14 12.01
C VAL A 58 5.81 -0.72 13.40
N VAL A 59 6.57 -1.74 13.78
CA VAL A 59 6.49 -2.39 15.09
C VAL A 59 7.88 -2.39 15.71
N ASN A 60 8.00 -1.89 16.94
CA ASN A 60 9.27 -1.80 17.67
C ASN A 60 10.39 -1.11 16.86
N GLY A 61 10.04 -0.02 16.16
CA GLY A 61 10.97 0.74 15.32
C GLY A 61 11.38 0.05 14.02
N SER A 62 10.83 -1.12 13.71
CA SER A 62 11.13 -1.87 12.49
C SER A 62 9.93 -1.93 11.54
N LEU A 63 10.18 -1.73 10.25
CA LEU A 63 9.18 -1.86 9.20
C LEU A 63 8.78 -3.34 9.04
N GLN A 64 7.50 -3.65 9.26
CA GLN A 64 6.95 -5.01 9.19
C GLN A 64 6.18 -5.27 7.90
N ASP A 65 5.44 -4.27 7.43
CA ASP A 65 4.65 -4.33 6.20
C ASP A 65 4.69 -2.97 5.51
N ALA A 66 4.68 -2.97 4.19
CA ALA A 66 4.67 -1.75 3.38
C ALA A 66 3.98 -2.00 2.05
N ALA A 67 3.16 -1.03 1.63
CA ALA A 67 2.36 -1.11 0.43
C ALA A 67 2.37 0.24 -0.30
N ALA A 68 2.90 0.25 -1.53
CA ALA A 68 2.88 1.44 -2.37
C ALA A 68 1.46 1.75 -2.87
N LEU A 69 1.10 3.04 -2.84
CA LEU A 69 -0.17 3.59 -3.32
C LEU A 69 0.04 4.36 -4.63
N ALA A 70 1.17 5.06 -4.76
CA ALA A 70 1.54 5.79 -5.96
C ALA A 70 3.06 5.82 -6.14
N LEU A 71 3.49 5.82 -7.40
CA LEU A 71 4.86 6.03 -7.83
C LEU A 71 4.85 7.11 -8.90
N LYS A 72 5.73 8.09 -8.78
CA LYS A 72 5.97 9.08 -9.82
C LYS A 72 7.47 9.16 -10.07
N GLN A 73 7.86 9.07 -11.33
CA GLN A 73 9.20 9.47 -11.72
C GLN A 73 9.29 10.99 -11.60
N GLU A 74 10.27 11.51 -10.88
CA GLU A 74 10.51 12.96 -10.90
C GLU A 74 10.88 13.36 -12.34
N ALA A 75 10.04 14.19 -12.96
CA ALA A 75 10.38 14.85 -14.20
C ALA A 75 11.35 16.00 -13.85
N ARG A 76 12.65 15.73 -13.97
CA ARG A 76 13.66 16.79 -14.01
C ARG A 76 13.75 17.41 -15.40
#